data_AF-A0A960G9G5-F1
#
_entry.id   AF-A0A960G9G5-F1
#
_cell.length_a   1.000
_cell.length_b   1.000
_cell.length_c   1.000
_cell.angle_alpha   90.00
_cell.angle_beta   90.00
_cell.angle_gamma   90.00
#
_symmetry.space_group_name_H-M   'P 1'
#
loop_
_entity.id
_entity.type
_entity.pdbx_description
1 polymer ?
#
loop_
_entity_poly.entity_id
_entity_poly.type
_entity_poly.pdbx_seq_one_letter_code
_entity_poly.pdbx_strand_id
1 'polypeptide(L)'
;MAKAAQNKTRTVFVQLSGSGAADVSAQATEAGSSSSVARGKAKARRVEVRGTAKAVTAQARKSDAKATELFATTNSVPGLGLRATNAALDQIAKRPDVVSITTIVPRTISNASSGDLVKALATWQQTGNTGKGVRVGIIDTGIDYTHADFGGEGTTAAYEDAHATADSGDPWTPTAKVVGGWDFVGDDYDADPSSASYQPVPNPDPNPLDCNGHGTHVAGTTAGYGVNADGSTYTSSYSALTSS
;
A
#
# COMPACT_ATOMS: atom_id res chain seq x y z
N MET A 1 -5.59 -20.21 -34.28
CA MET A 1 -5.55 -18.94 -33.51
C MET A 1 -6.13 -19.05 -32.10
N ALA A 2 -7.27 -19.73 -31.88
CA ALA A 2 -7.88 -19.89 -30.53
C ALA A 2 -6.95 -20.50 -29.46
N LYS A 3 -6.15 -21.53 -29.80
CA LYS A 3 -5.22 -22.18 -28.86
C LYS A 3 -4.09 -21.26 -28.37
N ALA A 4 -3.63 -20.33 -29.22
CA ALA A 4 -2.61 -19.35 -28.85
C ALA A 4 -3.17 -18.28 -27.90
N ALA A 5 -4.42 -17.85 -28.11
CA ALA A 5 -5.11 -16.96 -27.18
C ALA A 5 -5.37 -17.63 -25.82
N GLN A 6 -5.71 -18.91 -25.82
CA GLN A 6 -5.97 -19.68 -24.60
C GLN A 6 -4.72 -19.90 -23.73
N ASN A 7 -3.53 -20.01 -24.35
CA ASN A 7 -2.26 -20.14 -23.64
C ASN A 7 -1.67 -18.79 -23.17
N LYS A 8 -2.28 -17.64 -23.50
CA LYS A 8 -1.78 -16.33 -23.08
C LYS A 8 -1.97 -16.16 -21.58
N THR A 9 -0.88 -15.88 -20.86
CA THR A 9 -0.91 -15.55 -19.42
C THR A 9 -1.38 -14.12 -19.19
N ARG A 10 -2.18 -13.92 -18.15
CA ARG A 10 -2.67 -12.63 -17.67
C ARG A 10 -2.46 -12.53 -16.16
N THR A 11 -2.25 -11.31 -15.68
CA THR A 11 -2.35 -10.98 -14.27
C THR A 11 -3.72 -10.36 -14.02
N VAL A 12 -4.49 -10.96 -13.12
CA VAL A 12 -5.88 -10.58 -12.84
C VAL A 12 -6.14 -10.50 -11.35
N PHE A 13 -7.11 -9.67 -10.98
CA PHE A 13 -7.75 -9.71 -9.69
C PHE A 13 -9.03 -10.55 -9.82
N VAL A 14 -9.12 -11.61 -9.02
CA VAL A 14 -10.30 -12.48 -8.92
C VAL A 14 -11.04 -12.10 -7.64
N GLN A 15 -12.20 -11.46 -7.79
CA GLN A 15 -13.04 -11.10 -6.66
C GLN A 15 -13.81 -12.33 -6.17
N LEU A 16 -13.76 -12.55 -4.86
CA LEU A 16 -14.47 -13.64 -4.19
C LEU A 16 -15.79 -13.16 -3.59
N SER A 17 -16.73 -14.08 -3.48
CA SER A 17 -18.06 -13.81 -2.91
C SER A 17 -18.04 -13.58 -1.38
N GLY A 18 -19.08 -12.92 -0.90
CA GLY A 18 -19.30 -12.62 0.52
C GLY A 18 -18.61 -11.34 1.01
N SER A 19 -18.89 -10.98 2.25
CA SER A 19 -18.41 -9.73 2.86
C SER A 19 -16.92 -9.74 3.19
N GLY A 20 -16.32 -8.55 3.24
CA GLY A 20 -14.97 -8.36 3.75
C GLY A 20 -14.88 -8.58 5.26
N ALA A 21 -13.67 -8.84 5.77
CA ALA A 21 -13.45 -8.97 7.21
C ALA A 21 -13.74 -7.67 7.98
N ALA A 22 -13.61 -6.50 7.33
CA ALA A 22 -13.98 -5.22 7.90
C ALA A 22 -15.49 -5.12 8.13
N ASP A 23 -16.29 -5.45 7.11
CA ASP A 23 -17.75 -5.47 7.20
C ASP A 23 -18.23 -6.47 8.26
N VAL A 24 -17.64 -7.66 8.30
CA VAL A 24 -17.96 -8.67 9.33
C VAL A 24 -17.69 -8.14 10.74
N SER A 25 -16.60 -7.38 10.93
CA SER A 25 -16.29 -6.74 12.22
C SER A 25 -17.30 -5.63 12.55
N ALA A 26 -17.65 -4.80 11.56
CA ALA A 26 -18.57 -3.68 11.71
C ALA A 26 -19.96 -4.19 12.08
N GLN A 27 -20.50 -5.14 11.31
CA GLN A 27 -21.79 -5.78 11.56
C GLN A 27 -21.85 -6.46 12.94
N ALA A 28 -20.76 -7.12 13.37
CA ALA A 28 -20.71 -7.70 14.71
C ALA A 28 -20.80 -6.63 15.81
N THR A 29 -20.12 -5.49 15.61
CA THR A 29 -20.14 -4.36 16.55
C THR A 29 -21.52 -3.70 16.58
N GLU A 30 -22.14 -3.47 15.43
CA GLU A 30 -23.50 -2.94 15.29
C GLU A 30 -24.54 -3.86 15.95
N ALA A 31 -24.32 -5.18 15.89
CA ALA A 31 -25.15 -6.18 16.58
C ALA A 31 -24.85 -6.29 18.09
N GLY A 32 -24.05 -5.39 18.67
CA GLY A 32 -23.76 -5.33 20.10
C GLY A 32 -22.66 -6.30 20.58
N SER A 33 -21.89 -6.91 19.68
CA SER A 33 -20.75 -7.74 20.08
C SER A 33 -19.63 -6.89 20.69
N SER A 34 -18.91 -7.44 21.67
CA SER A 34 -17.71 -6.80 22.19
C SER A 34 -16.62 -6.68 21.10
N SER A 35 -15.68 -5.75 21.30
CA SER A 35 -14.59 -5.52 20.35
C SER A 35 -13.70 -6.77 20.14
N SER A 36 -13.52 -7.59 21.18
CA SER A 36 -12.75 -8.85 21.07
C SER A 36 -13.48 -9.88 20.20
N VAL A 37 -14.80 -10.00 20.33
CA VAL A 37 -15.62 -10.90 19.51
C VAL A 37 -15.64 -10.43 18.06
N ALA A 38 -15.83 -9.13 17.81
CA ALA A 38 -15.79 -8.56 16.46
C ALA A 38 -14.44 -8.82 15.77
N ARG A 39 -13.31 -8.60 16.49
CA ARG A 39 -11.97 -8.95 16.00
C ARG A 39 -11.81 -10.45 15.72
N GLY A 40 -12.37 -11.31 16.57
CA GLY A 40 -12.37 -12.76 16.38
C GLY A 40 -13.08 -13.17 15.09
N LYS A 41 -14.26 -12.62 14.82
CA LYS A 41 -15.03 -12.85 13.59
C LYS A 41 -14.28 -12.36 12.36
N ALA A 42 -13.69 -11.16 12.42
CA ALA A 42 -12.87 -10.63 11.34
C ALA A 42 -11.67 -11.55 11.03
N LYS A 43 -10.97 -12.03 12.08
CA LYS A 43 -9.85 -12.97 11.93
C LYS A 43 -10.30 -14.27 11.25
N ALA A 44 -11.42 -14.85 11.68
CA ALA A 44 -11.97 -16.05 11.07
C ALA A 44 -12.31 -15.82 9.58
N ARG A 45 -12.94 -14.69 9.25
CA ARG A 45 -13.26 -14.34 7.86
C ARG A 45 -12.01 -14.20 6.99
N ARG A 46 -10.93 -13.60 7.50
CA ARG A 46 -9.65 -13.52 6.76
C ARG A 46 -9.08 -14.91 6.44
N VAL A 47 -9.19 -15.86 7.38
CA VAL A 47 -8.73 -17.25 7.18
C VAL A 47 -9.59 -17.94 6.11
N GLU A 48 -10.91 -17.77 6.18
CA GLU A 48 -11.84 -18.33 5.18
C GLU A 48 -11.53 -17.81 3.77
N VAL A 49 -11.44 -16.49 3.59
CA VAL A 49 -11.15 -15.88 2.28
C VAL A 49 -9.82 -16.38 1.71
N ARG A 50 -8.77 -16.50 2.54
CA ARG A 50 -7.49 -17.09 2.12
C ARG A 50 -7.59 -18.56 1.76
N GLY A 51 -8.42 -19.33 2.46
CA GLY A 51 -8.72 -20.71 2.11
C GLY A 51 -9.37 -20.82 0.72
N THR A 52 -10.35 -19.95 0.46
CA THR A 52 -11.02 -19.86 -0.85
C THR A 52 -10.06 -19.43 -1.95
N ALA A 53 -9.21 -18.42 -1.71
CA ALA A 53 -8.17 -18.00 -2.65
C ALA A 53 -7.25 -19.16 -3.05
N LYS A 54 -6.74 -19.91 -2.07
CA LYS A 54 -5.92 -21.10 -2.32
C LYS A 54 -6.67 -22.17 -3.13
N ALA A 55 -7.96 -22.36 -2.87
CA ALA A 55 -8.78 -23.31 -3.62
C ALA A 55 -9.00 -22.88 -5.09
N VAL A 56 -9.16 -21.57 -5.35
CA VAL A 56 -9.21 -20.99 -6.69
C VAL A 56 -7.88 -21.22 -7.41
N THR A 57 -6.76 -20.89 -6.76
CA THR A 57 -5.41 -21.11 -7.30
C THR A 57 -5.16 -22.59 -7.62
N ALA A 58 -5.57 -23.50 -6.72
CA ALA A 58 -5.46 -24.94 -6.95
C ALA A 58 -6.31 -25.42 -8.14
N GLN A 59 -7.49 -24.83 -8.37
CA GLN A 59 -8.29 -25.13 -9.56
C GLN A 59 -7.65 -24.60 -10.84
N ALA A 60 -7.13 -23.36 -10.83
CA ALA A 60 -6.39 -22.81 -11.96
C ALA A 60 -5.21 -23.72 -12.35
N ARG A 61 -4.50 -24.25 -11.34
CA ARG A 61 -3.36 -25.17 -11.53
C ARG A 61 -3.68 -26.47 -12.25
N LYS A 62 -4.96 -26.89 -12.30
CA LYS A 62 -5.37 -28.08 -13.07
C LYS A 62 -5.25 -27.87 -14.58
N SER A 63 -5.36 -26.63 -15.05
CA SER A 63 -5.27 -26.28 -16.47
C SER A 63 -4.02 -25.43 -16.80
N ASP A 64 -3.39 -24.85 -15.78
CA ASP A 64 -2.14 -24.11 -15.88
C ASP A 64 -1.25 -24.40 -14.68
N ALA A 65 -0.36 -25.39 -14.81
CA ALA A 65 0.55 -25.77 -13.73
C ALA A 65 1.45 -24.62 -13.23
N LYS A 66 1.59 -23.53 -14.02
CA LYS A 66 2.36 -22.34 -13.66
C LYS A 66 1.50 -21.22 -13.05
N ALA A 67 0.22 -21.48 -12.77
CA ALA A 67 -0.64 -20.49 -12.14
C ALA A 67 -0.12 -20.14 -10.73
N THR A 68 0.05 -18.84 -10.51
CA THR A 68 0.66 -18.29 -9.29
C THR A 68 -0.27 -17.27 -8.66
N GLU A 69 -0.62 -17.50 -7.40
CA GLU A 69 -1.24 -16.50 -6.54
C GLU A 69 -0.19 -15.46 -6.18
N LEU A 70 -0.48 -14.19 -6.47
CA LEU A 70 0.39 -13.06 -6.17
C LEU A 70 0.13 -12.53 -4.76
N PHE A 71 -1.15 -12.37 -4.40
CA PHE A 71 -1.58 -11.87 -3.10
C PHE A 71 -3.05 -12.22 -2.84
N ALA A 72 -3.49 -12.10 -1.59
CA ALA A 72 -4.89 -12.25 -1.20
C ALA A 72 -5.40 -11.04 -0.41
N THR A 73 -6.51 -10.44 -0.86
CA THR A 73 -7.19 -9.33 -0.17
C THR A 73 -8.34 -9.87 0.66
N THR A 74 -8.47 -9.40 1.91
CA THR A 74 -9.43 -9.99 2.86
C THR A 74 -10.30 -8.98 3.62
N ASN A 75 -9.88 -7.71 3.72
CA ASN A 75 -10.53 -6.74 4.59
C ASN A 75 -11.72 -6.05 3.92
N SER A 76 -11.51 -5.36 2.79
CA SER A 76 -12.55 -4.61 2.09
C SER A 76 -13.17 -5.41 0.96
N VAL A 77 -12.34 -5.86 0.01
CA VAL A 77 -12.78 -6.70 -1.11
C VAL A 77 -12.12 -8.08 -0.98
N PRO A 78 -12.86 -9.15 -0.64
CA PRO A 78 -12.35 -10.51 -0.67
C PRO A 78 -11.89 -10.88 -2.08
N GLY A 79 -10.67 -11.38 -2.21
CA GLY A 79 -10.11 -11.63 -3.53
C GLY A 79 -8.68 -12.15 -3.52
N LEU A 80 -8.18 -12.38 -4.72
CA LEU A 80 -6.77 -12.70 -4.95
C LEU A 80 -6.25 -12.10 -6.24
N GLY A 81 -5.00 -11.67 -6.22
CA GLY A 81 -4.20 -11.46 -7.44
C GLY A 81 -3.73 -12.82 -7.95
N LEU A 82 -4.01 -13.13 -9.21
CA LEU A 82 -3.64 -14.40 -9.83
C LEU A 82 -2.98 -14.14 -11.19
N ARG A 83 -1.83 -14.78 -11.42
CA ARG A 83 -1.20 -14.88 -12.73
C ARG A 83 -1.47 -16.27 -13.30
N ALA A 84 -2.26 -16.36 -14.38
CA ALA A 84 -2.64 -17.62 -15.01
C ALA A 84 -2.96 -17.45 -16.51
N THR A 85 -2.98 -18.55 -17.26
CA THR A 85 -3.45 -18.57 -18.66
C THR A 85 -4.95 -18.30 -18.78
N ASN A 86 -5.38 -17.74 -19.91
CA ASN A 86 -6.81 -17.55 -20.22
C ASN A 86 -7.63 -18.84 -20.06
N ALA A 87 -7.07 -20.00 -20.43
CA ALA A 87 -7.74 -21.29 -20.26
C ALA A 87 -8.05 -21.62 -18.80
N ALA A 88 -7.12 -21.34 -17.89
CA ALA A 88 -7.34 -21.50 -16.46
C ALA A 88 -8.34 -20.47 -15.91
N LEU A 89 -8.28 -19.23 -16.41
CA LEU A 89 -9.23 -18.17 -16.04
C LEU A 89 -10.67 -18.53 -16.42
N ASP A 90 -10.88 -19.08 -17.62
CA ASP A 90 -12.19 -19.57 -18.07
C ASP A 90 -12.74 -20.70 -17.17
N GLN A 91 -11.87 -21.51 -16.56
CA GLN A 91 -12.32 -22.56 -15.63
C GLN A 91 -12.67 -22.01 -14.24
N ILE A 92 -11.89 -21.06 -13.71
CA ILE A 92 -12.20 -20.48 -12.39
C ILE A 92 -13.40 -19.54 -12.45
N ALA A 93 -13.68 -18.90 -13.59
CA ALA A 93 -14.87 -18.07 -13.79
C ALA A 93 -16.20 -18.82 -13.61
N LYS A 94 -16.17 -20.16 -13.72
CA LYS A 94 -17.35 -21.03 -13.51
C LYS A 94 -17.59 -21.38 -12.05
N ARG A 95 -16.69 -21.00 -11.14
CA ARG A 95 -16.86 -21.30 -9.72
C ARG A 95 -17.95 -20.41 -9.12
N PRO A 96 -18.81 -20.95 -8.24
CA PRO A 96 -19.88 -20.16 -7.63
C PRO A 96 -19.38 -19.10 -6.64
N ASP A 97 -18.14 -19.23 -6.16
CA ASP A 97 -17.52 -18.30 -5.21
C ASP A 97 -16.67 -17.21 -5.88
N VAL A 98 -16.56 -17.21 -7.22
CA VAL A 98 -15.91 -16.17 -8.02
C VAL A 98 -16.96 -15.21 -8.57
N VAL A 99 -16.83 -13.93 -8.22
CA VAL A 99 -17.78 -12.87 -8.62
C VAL A 99 -17.35 -12.21 -9.92
N SER A 100 -16.06 -11.89 -10.05
CA SER A 100 -15.52 -11.20 -11.22
C SER A 100 -14.03 -11.51 -11.39
N ILE A 101 -13.55 -11.37 -12.63
CA ILE A 101 -12.14 -11.48 -12.99
C ILE A 101 -11.79 -10.23 -13.79
N THR A 102 -10.92 -9.37 -13.22
CA THR A 102 -10.52 -8.10 -13.82
C THR A 102 -9.02 -8.05 -14.02
N THR A 103 -8.52 -7.48 -15.12
CA THR A 103 -7.07 -7.40 -15.34
C THR A 103 -6.43 -6.42 -14.36
N ILE A 104 -5.30 -6.81 -13.77
CA ILE A 104 -4.43 -5.89 -13.01
C ILE A 104 -3.50 -5.22 -14.01
N VAL A 105 -3.52 -3.88 -14.02
CA VAL A 105 -2.70 -3.07 -14.91
C VAL A 105 -1.60 -2.41 -14.06
N PRO A 106 -0.31 -2.60 -14.37
CA PRO A 106 0.77 -1.90 -13.69
C PRO A 106 0.56 -0.38 -13.74
N ARG A 107 0.86 0.30 -12.64
CA ARG A 107 0.85 1.75 -12.54
C ARG A 107 2.27 2.24 -12.38
N THR A 108 2.54 3.43 -12.89
CA THR A 108 3.86 4.07 -12.84
C THR A 108 3.79 5.32 -12.00
N ILE A 109 4.89 5.63 -11.35
CA ILE A 109 5.11 6.87 -10.60
C ILE A 109 4.97 8.06 -11.55
N SER A 110 4.30 9.12 -11.09
CA SER A 110 4.16 10.37 -11.83
C SER A 110 4.15 11.54 -10.86
N ASN A 111 4.97 12.55 -11.12
CA ASN A 111 5.02 13.78 -10.36
C ASN A 111 4.88 14.98 -11.30
N ALA A 112 4.12 15.99 -10.87
CA ALA A 112 4.04 17.29 -11.52
C ALA A 112 4.41 18.37 -10.49
N SER A 113 5.48 19.14 -10.75
CA SER A 113 5.93 20.20 -9.84
C SER A 113 4.91 21.35 -9.80
N SER A 114 4.42 21.71 -8.61
CA SER A 114 3.44 22.81 -8.47
C SER A 114 3.53 23.58 -7.15
N GLY A 115 4.69 23.59 -6.48
CA GLY A 115 4.88 24.22 -5.17
C GLY A 115 4.33 25.65 -5.06
N ASP A 116 4.58 26.51 -6.05
CA ASP A 116 4.10 27.90 -6.06
C ASP A 116 2.60 28.05 -6.31
N LEU A 117 1.95 27.04 -6.91
CA LEU A 117 0.52 27.06 -7.22
C LEU A 117 -0.36 26.72 -6.01
N VAL A 118 0.18 26.01 -5.02
CA VAL A 118 -0.57 25.54 -3.83
C VAL A 118 -0.91 26.69 -2.88
N LYS A 119 -0.21 27.84 -2.95
CA LYS A 119 -0.44 29.03 -2.11
C LYS A 119 -0.53 28.72 -0.60
N ALA A 120 0.26 27.76 -0.14
CA ALA A 120 0.24 27.28 1.25
C ALA A 120 0.54 28.41 2.25
N LEU A 121 1.56 29.23 1.96
CA LEU A 121 1.94 30.37 2.80
C LEU A 121 0.79 31.38 2.96
N ALA A 122 0.15 31.77 1.85
CA ALA A 122 -0.99 32.68 1.88
C ALA A 122 -2.15 32.10 2.69
N THR A 123 -2.41 30.79 2.58
CA THR A 123 -3.46 30.11 3.35
C THR A 123 -3.15 30.11 4.85
N TRP A 124 -1.92 29.80 5.25
CA TRP A 124 -1.50 29.82 6.65
C TRP A 124 -1.58 31.22 7.25
N GLN A 125 -1.11 32.24 6.52
CA GLN A 125 -1.17 33.63 6.97
C GLN A 125 -2.62 34.15 7.07
N GLN A 126 -3.50 33.79 6.13
CA GLN A 126 -4.88 34.29 6.09
C GLN A 126 -5.81 33.58 7.07
N THR A 127 -5.61 32.28 7.30
CA THR A 127 -6.57 31.46 8.06
C THR A 127 -6.04 31.03 9.42
N GLY A 128 -4.72 31.05 9.64
CA GLY A 128 -4.08 30.43 10.79
C GLY A 128 -4.17 28.89 10.84
N ASN A 129 -4.82 28.27 9.84
CA ASN A 129 -5.04 26.82 9.80
C ASN A 129 -3.87 26.12 9.11
N THR A 130 -3.14 25.30 9.85
CA THR A 130 -1.97 24.56 9.35
C THR A 130 -2.26 23.09 9.04
N GLY A 131 -3.50 22.63 9.27
CA GLY A 131 -3.86 21.21 9.23
C GLY A 131 -3.64 20.45 10.54
N LYS A 132 -3.30 21.15 11.64
CA LYS A 132 -3.14 20.53 12.97
C LYS A 132 -4.37 19.69 13.34
N GLY A 133 -4.14 18.44 13.72
CA GLY A 133 -5.19 17.49 14.12
C GLY A 133 -5.79 16.67 12.98
N VAL A 134 -5.45 16.98 11.72
CA VAL A 134 -5.81 16.16 10.56
C VAL A 134 -4.72 15.12 10.30
N ARG A 135 -5.13 13.87 10.01
CA ARG A 135 -4.23 12.81 9.56
C ARG A 135 -4.44 12.59 8.06
N VAL A 136 -3.35 12.44 7.33
CA VAL A 136 -3.36 12.15 5.89
C VAL A 136 -2.65 10.82 5.67
N GLY A 137 -3.30 9.91 4.93
CA GLY A 137 -2.68 8.66 4.49
C GLY A 137 -2.14 8.82 3.08
N ILE A 138 -0.88 8.44 2.88
CA ILE A 138 -0.19 8.48 1.59
C ILE A 138 0.05 7.05 1.16
N ILE A 139 -0.43 6.69 -0.03
CA ILE A 139 -0.23 5.38 -0.65
C ILE A 139 0.74 5.60 -1.82
N ASP A 140 2.02 5.36 -1.55
CA ASP A 140 3.12 5.67 -2.46
C ASP A 140 4.30 4.72 -2.15
N THR A 141 5.53 5.04 -2.56
CA THR A 141 6.72 4.18 -2.42
C THR A 141 7.26 4.06 -0.99
N GLY A 142 6.63 4.72 -0.02
CA GLY A 142 7.05 4.73 1.38
C GLY A 142 7.23 6.14 1.91
N ILE A 143 7.89 6.25 3.06
CA ILE A 143 8.36 7.52 3.63
C ILE A 143 9.70 7.34 4.35
N ASP A 144 10.70 8.14 3.97
CA ASP A 144 11.90 8.33 4.78
C ASP A 144 11.56 9.14 6.03
N TYR A 145 11.14 8.45 7.08
CA TYR A 145 10.84 9.06 8.38
C TYR A 145 12.09 9.54 9.14
N THR A 146 13.29 9.26 8.65
CA THR A 146 14.56 9.74 9.21
C THR A 146 14.95 11.12 8.67
N HIS A 147 14.30 11.58 7.59
CA HIS A 147 14.52 12.89 7.02
C HIS A 147 14.17 14.02 8.01
N ALA A 148 14.97 15.09 8.02
CA ALA A 148 14.75 16.26 8.88
C ALA A 148 13.40 16.94 8.61
N ASP A 149 12.85 16.80 7.40
CA ASP A 149 11.53 17.33 7.02
C ASP A 149 10.38 16.65 7.79
N PHE A 150 10.62 15.47 8.37
CA PHE A 150 9.68 14.77 9.24
C PHE A 150 10.11 14.73 10.70
N GLY A 151 11.14 15.50 11.06
CA GLY A 151 11.66 15.56 12.43
C GLY A 151 12.69 14.50 12.78
N GLY A 152 13.22 13.77 11.79
CA GLY A 152 14.35 12.86 11.97
C GLY A 152 15.71 13.58 11.95
N GLU A 153 16.78 12.82 12.15
CA GLU A 153 18.15 13.38 12.20
C GLU A 153 18.62 13.96 10.86
N GLY A 154 18.04 13.50 9.74
CA GLY A 154 18.40 13.96 8.40
C GLY A 154 19.80 13.55 7.95
N THR A 155 20.35 12.48 8.52
CA THR A 155 21.69 11.98 8.17
C THR A 155 21.62 10.69 7.37
N THR A 156 22.61 10.47 6.51
CA THR A 156 22.74 9.21 5.76
C THR A 156 22.85 8.00 6.69
N ALA A 157 23.57 8.13 7.81
CA ALA A 157 23.71 7.06 8.79
C ALA A 157 22.36 6.66 9.41
N ALA A 158 21.51 7.64 9.76
CA ALA A 158 20.18 7.35 10.29
C ALA A 158 19.29 6.62 9.27
N TYR A 159 19.37 7.01 7.99
CA TYR A 159 18.66 6.31 6.92
C TYR A 159 19.18 4.88 6.75
N GLU A 160 20.51 4.68 6.70
CA GLU A 160 21.12 3.36 6.56
C GLU A 160 20.77 2.41 7.72
N ASP A 161 20.74 2.91 8.95
CA ASP A 161 20.30 2.15 10.13
C ASP A 161 18.81 1.78 10.05
N ALA A 162 17.97 2.72 9.62
CA ALA A 162 16.55 2.47 9.39
C ALA A 162 16.31 1.46 8.27
N HIS A 163 17.11 1.52 7.20
CA HIS A 163 17.05 0.59 6.07
C HIS A 163 17.48 -0.81 6.49
N ALA A 164 18.58 -0.94 7.24
CA ALA A 164 18.98 -2.23 7.79
C ALA A 164 17.92 -2.85 8.72
N THR A 165 17.15 -2.01 9.42
CA THR A 165 16.00 -2.44 10.24
C THR A 165 14.81 -2.86 9.37
N ALA A 166 14.55 -2.18 8.25
CA ALA A 166 13.54 -2.58 7.28
C ALA A 166 13.88 -3.95 6.66
N ASP A 167 15.13 -4.13 6.22
CA ASP A 167 15.64 -5.37 5.62
C ASP A 167 15.53 -6.58 6.55
N SER A 168 15.66 -6.38 7.87
CA SER A 168 15.48 -7.47 8.85
C SER A 168 14.01 -7.85 9.09
N GLY A 169 13.06 -7.05 8.57
CA GLY A 169 11.63 -7.17 8.83
C GLY A 169 11.23 -6.73 10.23
N ASP A 170 12.13 -6.04 10.95
CA ASP A 170 11.86 -5.56 12.29
C ASP A 170 10.86 -4.39 12.26
N PRO A 171 9.98 -4.28 13.27
CA PRO A 171 9.04 -3.18 13.33
C PRO A 171 9.76 -1.86 13.56
N TRP A 172 9.49 -0.87 12.73
CA TRP A 172 9.83 0.51 13.01
C TRP A 172 8.97 1.09 14.15
N THR A 173 9.43 2.20 14.72
CA THR A 173 8.67 2.93 15.75
C THR A 173 8.09 4.23 15.17
N PRO A 174 6.76 4.43 15.24
CA PRO A 174 6.14 5.68 14.82
C PRO A 174 6.75 6.92 15.48
N THR A 175 6.97 7.96 14.68
CA THR A 175 7.49 9.25 15.16
C THR A 175 6.35 10.21 15.52
N ALA A 176 6.69 11.38 16.05
CA ALA A 176 5.70 12.43 16.31
C ALA A 176 4.99 12.90 15.02
N LYS A 177 5.67 12.82 13.87
CA LYS A 177 5.17 13.27 12.57
C LYS A 177 4.58 12.14 11.75
N VAL A 178 5.31 11.02 11.66
CA VAL A 178 4.90 9.83 10.94
C VAL A 178 4.31 8.87 11.96
N VAL A 179 2.99 8.98 12.15
CA VAL A 179 2.28 8.31 13.26
C VAL A 179 1.84 6.87 12.95
N GLY A 180 2.13 6.39 11.74
CA GLY A 180 1.79 5.06 11.28
C GLY A 180 2.20 4.85 9.83
N GLY A 181 2.37 3.59 9.45
CA GLY A 181 2.85 3.20 8.13
C GLY A 181 2.95 1.68 8.05
N TRP A 182 2.97 1.17 6.83
CA TRP A 182 3.10 -0.24 6.50
C TRP A 182 3.64 -0.36 5.07
N ASP A 183 4.62 -1.22 4.83
CA ASP A 183 5.00 -1.60 3.47
C ASP A 183 4.17 -2.79 3.00
N PHE A 184 3.39 -2.55 1.94
CA PHE A 184 2.50 -3.56 1.38
C PHE A 184 3.16 -4.45 0.34
N VAL A 185 4.33 -4.09 -0.18
CA VAL A 185 4.92 -4.71 -1.36
C VAL A 185 6.38 -5.09 -1.23
N GLY A 186 7.17 -4.44 -0.37
CA GLY A 186 8.60 -4.67 -0.26
C GLY A 186 9.39 -3.90 -1.31
N ASP A 187 10.66 -3.66 -1.02
CA ASP A 187 11.57 -2.87 -1.86
C ASP A 187 11.87 -3.47 -3.23
N ASP A 188 11.78 -4.79 -3.36
CA ASP A 188 12.02 -5.50 -4.62
C ASP A 188 10.79 -5.57 -5.52
N TYR A 189 9.66 -4.97 -5.14
CA TYR A 189 8.43 -5.06 -5.91
C TYR A 189 8.51 -4.37 -7.27
N ASP A 190 8.31 -5.15 -8.32
CA ASP A 190 8.28 -4.68 -9.71
C ASP A 190 7.19 -5.41 -10.50
N ALA A 191 6.11 -4.69 -10.80
CA ALA A 191 4.98 -5.21 -11.55
C ALA A 191 5.17 -5.14 -13.09
N ASP A 192 6.26 -4.57 -13.60
CA ASP A 192 6.50 -4.43 -15.04
C ASP A 192 7.07 -5.73 -15.64
N PRO A 193 6.28 -6.50 -16.42
CA PRO A 193 6.73 -7.77 -17.00
C PRO A 193 7.84 -7.62 -18.05
N SER A 194 8.18 -6.39 -18.46
CA SER A 194 9.30 -6.10 -19.36
C SER A 194 10.59 -5.72 -18.63
N SER A 195 10.53 -5.49 -17.32
CA SER A 195 11.67 -5.13 -16.50
C SER A 195 12.60 -6.31 -16.22
N ALA A 196 13.90 -6.05 -16.12
CA ALA A 196 14.90 -7.05 -15.73
C ALA A 196 14.78 -7.44 -14.24
N SER A 197 14.22 -6.55 -13.42
CA SER A 197 13.95 -6.76 -11.99
C SER A 197 12.54 -7.27 -11.72
N TYR A 198 11.80 -7.74 -12.74
CA TYR A 198 10.40 -8.16 -12.60
C TYR A 198 10.16 -9.10 -11.40
N GLN A 199 9.47 -8.56 -10.40
CA GLN A 199 9.09 -9.23 -9.17
C GLN A 199 7.69 -8.76 -8.75
N PRO A 200 6.63 -9.37 -9.30
CA PRO A 200 5.25 -8.94 -9.09
C PRO A 200 4.66 -9.46 -7.78
N VAL A 201 5.42 -10.22 -6.99
CA VAL A 201 4.97 -10.86 -5.76
C VAL A 201 5.29 -9.93 -4.60
N PRO A 202 4.28 -9.36 -3.92
CA PRO A 202 4.50 -8.53 -2.75
C PRO A 202 5.22 -9.29 -1.63
N ASN A 203 6.17 -8.62 -0.97
CA ASN A 203 6.84 -9.04 0.25
C ASN A 203 6.59 -8.00 1.37
N PRO A 204 5.39 -7.96 1.97
CA PRO A 204 5.00 -6.92 2.92
C PRO A 204 5.73 -7.04 4.26
N ASP A 205 6.05 -5.91 4.86
CA ASP A 205 6.68 -5.82 6.17
C ASP A 205 6.15 -4.61 6.97
N PRO A 206 6.44 -4.53 8.29
CA PRO A 206 5.84 -3.49 9.13
C PRO A 206 6.49 -2.10 8.97
N ASN A 207 7.61 -1.97 8.28
CA ASN A 207 8.41 -0.76 8.16
C ASN A 207 8.06 0.02 6.86
N PRO A 208 7.58 1.27 6.93
CA PRO A 208 7.16 2.04 5.75
C PRO A 208 8.31 2.81 5.09
N LEU A 209 9.57 2.45 5.35
CA LEU A 209 10.72 3.20 4.83
C LEU A 209 10.64 3.30 3.30
N ASP A 210 11.01 4.46 2.75
CA ASP A 210 11.01 4.68 1.31
C ASP A 210 12.37 4.36 0.71
N CYS A 211 12.40 3.39 -0.20
CA CYS A 211 13.61 3.01 -0.94
C CYS A 211 13.65 3.58 -2.37
N ASN A 212 12.63 4.36 -2.76
CA ASN A 212 12.56 5.03 -4.07
C ASN A 212 12.71 6.55 -3.99
N GLY A 213 12.09 7.18 -2.98
CA GLY A 213 12.10 8.61 -2.72
C GLY A 213 10.84 9.36 -3.18
N HIS A 214 10.01 8.78 -4.06
CA HIS A 214 8.81 9.46 -4.55
C HIS A 214 7.78 9.69 -3.43
N GLY A 215 7.50 8.68 -2.61
CA GLY A 215 6.58 8.77 -1.49
C GLY A 215 7.03 9.78 -0.44
N THR A 216 8.34 9.82 -0.16
CA THR A 216 8.97 10.84 0.71
C THR A 216 8.74 12.25 0.15
N HIS A 217 8.95 12.46 -1.15
CA HIS A 217 8.70 13.75 -1.79
C HIS A 217 7.22 14.15 -1.72
N VAL A 218 6.29 13.21 -1.99
CA VAL A 218 4.84 13.44 -1.88
C VAL A 218 4.46 13.77 -0.43
N ALA A 219 5.02 13.06 0.55
CA ALA A 219 4.80 13.31 1.96
C ALA A 219 5.32 14.68 2.41
N GLY A 220 6.50 15.08 1.94
CA GLY A 220 7.07 16.40 2.23
C GLY A 220 6.21 17.52 1.65
N THR A 221 5.77 17.36 0.40
CA THR A 221 4.84 18.29 -0.25
C THR A 221 3.51 18.41 0.51
N THR A 222 3.00 17.28 1.02
CA THR A 222 1.69 17.22 1.68
C THR A 222 1.72 17.80 3.09
N ALA A 223 2.74 17.44 3.86
CA ALA A 223 2.75 17.67 5.28
C ALA A 223 4.16 17.81 5.89
N GLY A 224 5.22 18.05 5.12
CA GLY A 224 6.57 18.28 5.68
C GLY A 224 6.61 19.41 6.71
N TYR A 225 7.55 19.33 7.66
CA TYR A 225 7.80 20.44 8.57
C TYR A 225 8.51 21.61 7.87
N GLY A 226 9.20 21.36 6.77
CA GLY A 226 10.23 22.22 6.22
C GLY A 226 11.60 21.88 6.83
N VAL A 227 12.64 22.27 6.09
CA VAL A 227 14.04 22.12 6.50
C VAL A 227 14.69 23.50 6.49
N ASN A 228 15.45 23.82 7.53
CA ASN A 228 16.23 25.05 7.64
C ASN A 228 17.44 25.01 6.69
N ALA A 229 18.07 26.17 6.47
CA ALA A 229 19.26 26.26 5.62
C ALA A 229 20.45 25.42 6.14
N ASP A 230 20.49 25.11 7.44
CA ASP A 230 21.49 24.25 8.06
C ASP A 230 21.15 22.74 8.01
N GLY A 231 20.05 22.37 7.33
CA GLY A 231 19.60 20.99 7.21
C GLY A 231 18.76 20.48 8.38
N SER A 232 18.56 21.27 9.44
CA SER A 232 17.73 20.87 10.59
C SER A 232 16.23 21.03 10.34
N THR A 233 15.40 20.31 11.09
CA THR A 233 13.93 20.43 11.03
C THR A 233 13.47 21.86 11.34
N TYR A 234 12.59 22.40 10.49
CA TYR A 234 11.91 23.65 10.79
C TYR A 234 10.88 23.44 11.91
N THR A 235 11.06 24.14 13.03
CA THR A 235 10.20 24.03 14.23
C THR A 235 9.52 25.33 14.60
N SER A 236 9.71 26.39 13.80
CA SER A 236 9.14 27.71 14.03
C SER A 236 7.70 27.84 13.53
N SER A 237 7.07 29.00 13.74
CA SER A 237 5.69 29.22 13.31
C SER A 237 5.59 29.50 11.80
N TYR A 238 4.85 28.64 11.09
CA TYR A 238 4.53 28.84 9.66
C TYR A 238 3.81 30.16 9.38
N SER A 239 3.08 30.71 10.36
CA SER A 239 2.38 31.99 10.23
C SER A 239 3.33 33.20 10.19
N ALA A 240 4.59 33.02 10.61
CA ALA A 240 5.61 34.06 10.64
C ALA A 240 6.56 33.99 9.42
N LEU A 241 6.36 33.01 8.53
CA LEU A 241 7.12 32.91 7.28
C LEU A 241 6.78 34.10 6.36
N THR A 242 7.79 34.64 5.70
CA THR A 242 7.65 35.64 4.64
C THR A 242 8.04 35.01 3.31
N SER A 243 7.36 35.38 2.22
CA SER A 243 7.78 34.98 0.88
C SER A 243 9.17 35.55 0.59
N SER A 244 10.10 34.70 0.16
CA SER A 244 11.37 35.10 -0.44
C SER A 244 11.18 35.69 -1.82
#